data_AF-A0AAW7YXY2-F1
#
_entry.id   AF-A0AAW7YXY2-F1
#
_cell.length_a   1.000
_cell.length_b   1.000
_cell.length_c   1.000
_cell.angle_alpha   90.00
_cell.angle_beta   90.00
_cell.angle_gamma   90.00
#
_symmetry.space_group_name_H-M   'P 1'
#
loop_
_entity.id
_entity.type
_entity.pdbx_description
1 polymer ?
#
loop_
_entity_poly.entity_id
_entity_poly.type
_entity_poly.pdbx_seq_one_letter_code
_entity_poly.pdbx_strand_id
1 'polypeptide(L)'
;TLVFDDAKKGLPAILMVPNWMGPTEGSLTKAKKIAEMGYAVMMADVYGTDVRPTNADEAKVAATALRSDRPLLRARTKAALDAMKANLPSANTDAD
;
A
#
# COMPACT_ATOMS: atom_id res chain seq x y z
N THR A 1 2.68 -4.01 -1.58
CA THR A 1 2.15 -5.38 -1.46
C THR A 1 0.65 -5.35 -1.55
N LEU A 2 0.04 -6.12 -2.45
CA LEU A 2 -1.41 -6.24 -2.57
C LEU A 2 -1.89 -7.48 -1.81
N VAL A 3 -2.96 -7.35 -1.02
CA VAL A 3 -3.52 -8.40 -0.16
C VAL A 3 -5.03 -8.45 -0.37
N PHE A 4 -5.56 -9.59 -0.77
CA PHE A 4 -7.00 -9.81 -1.00
C PHE A 4 -7.31 -11.31 -1.02
N ASP A 5 -8.58 -11.64 -0.92
CA ASP A 5 -9.13 -12.98 -1.15
C ASP A 5 -9.38 -13.15 -2.66
N ASP A 6 -8.61 -13.99 -3.32
CA ASP A 6 -8.63 -14.18 -4.79
C ASP A 6 -9.84 -14.96 -5.28
N ALA A 7 -10.59 -15.62 -4.39
CA ALA A 7 -11.86 -16.25 -4.70
C ALA A 7 -12.99 -15.21 -4.90
N LYS A 8 -12.79 -13.96 -4.49
CA LYS A 8 -13.79 -12.88 -4.59
C LYS A 8 -13.50 -11.95 -5.75
N LYS A 9 -14.57 -11.48 -6.39
CA LYS A 9 -14.53 -10.48 -7.46
C LYS A 9 -15.14 -9.15 -7.00
N GLY A 10 -14.71 -8.06 -7.63
CA GLY A 10 -15.28 -6.73 -7.40
C GLY A 10 -15.09 -6.19 -5.98
N LEU A 11 -13.98 -6.56 -5.33
CA LEU A 11 -13.69 -6.12 -3.97
C LEU A 11 -13.48 -4.59 -3.92
N PRO A 12 -14.06 -3.88 -2.92
CA PRO A 12 -13.69 -2.51 -2.64
C PRO A 12 -12.19 -2.44 -2.29
N ALA A 13 -11.50 -1.49 -2.89
CA ALA A 13 -10.04 -1.38 -2.79
C ALA A 13 -9.60 -0.27 -1.84
N ILE A 14 -8.62 -0.57 -0.98
CA ILE A 14 -8.01 0.35 -0.03
C ILE A 14 -6.51 0.48 -0.34
N LEU A 15 -6.06 1.70 -0.63
CA LEU A 15 -4.64 2.02 -0.66
C LEU A 15 -4.19 2.42 0.75
N MET A 16 -3.47 1.53 1.43
CA MET A 16 -2.95 1.74 2.78
C MET A 16 -1.52 2.28 2.74
N VAL A 17 -1.30 3.46 3.31
CA VAL A 17 0.05 3.99 3.58
C VAL A 17 0.42 3.62 5.02
N PRO A 18 1.53 2.88 5.25
CA PRO A 18 1.94 2.50 6.60
C PRO A 18 2.44 3.71 7.40
N ASN A 19 2.71 3.51 8.68
CA ASN A 19 3.24 4.57 9.53
C ASN A 19 4.69 4.95 9.12
N TRP A 20 5.28 5.89 9.86
CA TRP A 20 6.63 6.40 9.63
C TRP A 20 7.77 5.35 9.57
N MET A 21 7.57 4.13 10.08
CA MET A 21 8.55 3.03 9.93
C MET A 21 8.55 2.42 8.52
N GLY A 22 7.57 2.78 7.68
CA GLY A 22 7.40 2.18 6.36
C GLY A 22 6.74 0.80 6.43
N PRO A 23 6.83 0.00 5.35
CA PRO A 23 6.29 -1.35 5.32
C PRO A 23 6.98 -2.27 6.35
N THR A 24 6.20 -2.79 7.27
CA THR A 24 6.63 -3.74 8.32
C THR A 24 5.68 -4.94 8.38
N GLU A 25 6.09 -6.02 9.03
CA GLU A 25 5.23 -7.17 9.32
C GLU A 25 3.95 -6.77 10.08
N GLY A 26 4.07 -5.82 11.01
CA GLY A 26 2.93 -5.28 11.76
C GLY A 26 1.92 -4.57 10.85
N SER A 27 2.39 -3.76 9.89
CA SER A 27 1.49 -3.14 8.90
C SER A 27 0.89 -4.17 7.94
N LEU A 28 1.65 -5.19 7.52
CA LEU A 28 1.14 -6.26 6.67
C LEU A 28 0.05 -7.09 7.38
N THR A 29 0.23 -7.34 8.68
CA THR A 29 -0.77 -8.02 9.51
C THR A 29 -2.08 -7.21 9.58
N LYS A 30 -2.00 -5.88 9.68
CA LYS A 30 -3.19 -5.02 9.62
C LYS A 30 -3.85 -5.06 8.25
N ALA A 31 -3.07 -5.05 7.15
CA ALA A 31 -3.62 -5.18 5.80
C ALA A 31 -4.38 -6.50 5.61
N LYS A 32 -3.83 -7.61 6.11
CA LYS A 32 -4.48 -8.93 6.07
C LYS A 32 -5.83 -8.94 6.81
N LYS A 33 -5.89 -8.37 8.01
CA LYS A 33 -7.16 -8.25 8.77
C LYS A 33 -8.22 -7.44 8.02
N ILE A 34 -7.81 -6.37 7.33
CA ILE A 34 -8.74 -5.58 6.52
C ILE A 34 -9.18 -6.39 5.28
N ALA A 35 -8.27 -7.16 4.67
CA ALA A 35 -8.62 -8.02 3.54
C ALA A 35 -9.63 -9.12 3.92
N GLU A 36 -9.50 -9.70 5.12
CA GLU A 36 -10.47 -10.65 5.70
C GLU A 36 -11.88 -10.04 5.82
N MET A 37 -11.99 -8.73 5.96
CA MET A 37 -13.27 -8.00 5.99
C MET A 37 -13.89 -7.79 4.59
N GLY A 38 -13.32 -8.38 3.53
CA GLY A 38 -13.84 -8.30 2.16
C GLY A 38 -13.31 -7.11 1.36
N TYR A 39 -12.07 -6.68 1.63
CA TYR A 39 -11.41 -5.61 0.88
C TYR A 39 -10.18 -6.13 0.13
N ALA A 40 -9.80 -5.43 -0.93
CA ALA A 40 -8.48 -5.55 -1.50
C ALA A 40 -7.58 -4.43 -1.00
N VAL A 41 -6.45 -4.76 -0.38
CA VAL A 41 -5.60 -3.79 0.32
C VAL A 41 -4.22 -3.73 -0.32
N MET A 42 -3.88 -2.58 -0.92
CA MET A 42 -2.53 -2.29 -1.35
C MET A 42 -1.77 -1.57 -0.24
N MET A 43 -0.78 -2.23 0.37
CA MET A 43 0.21 -1.57 1.21
C MET A 43 1.23 -0.85 0.32
N ALA A 44 1.17 0.48 0.31
CA ALA A 44 2.07 1.35 -0.44
C ALA A 44 3.45 1.40 0.21
N ASP A 45 4.49 1.12 -0.57
CA ASP A 45 5.87 1.36 -0.18
C ASP A 45 6.30 2.75 -0.67
N VAL A 46 6.12 3.74 0.20
CA VAL A 46 6.48 5.14 -0.12
C VAL A 46 7.97 5.40 0.01
N TYR A 47 8.75 4.51 0.63
CA TYR A 47 10.20 4.66 0.77
C TYR A 47 10.97 4.04 -0.40
N GLY A 48 10.36 3.11 -1.14
CA GLY A 48 10.99 2.34 -2.21
C GLY A 48 11.67 1.08 -1.66
N THR A 49 12.19 0.22 -2.53
CA THR A 49 12.73 -1.11 -2.15
C THR A 49 13.98 -1.05 -1.29
N ASP A 50 14.76 0.01 -1.43
CA ASP A 50 16.12 0.10 -0.88
C ASP A 50 16.16 0.73 0.52
N VAL A 51 15.06 1.33 0.95
CA VAL A 51 14.98 2.05 2.23
C VAL A 51 14.06 1.27 3.18
N ARG A 52 14.67 0.69 4.22
CA ARG A 52 13.99 -0.13 5.24
C ARG A 52 14.46 0.28 6.64
N PRO A 53 13.84 1.32 7.24
CA PRO A 53 14.18 1.73 8.59
C PRO A 53 13.94 0.59 9.60
N THR A 54 14.92 0.33 10.45
CA THR A 54 14.86 -0.69 11.52
C THR A 54 14.68 -0.07 12.90
N ASN A 55 14.91 1.23 13.03
CA ASN A 55 14.82 1.99 14.27
C ASN A 55 14.23 3.40 14.04
N ALA A 56 13.99 4.11 15.14
CA ALA A 56 13.35 5.43 15.13
C ALA A 56 14.18 6.52 14.42
N ASP A 57 15.50 6.46 14.52
CA ASP A 57 16.39 7.47 13.93
C ASP A 57 16.43 7.33 12.40
N GLU A 58 16.56 6.10 11.90
CA GLU A 58 16.45 5.81 10.47
C GLU A 58 15.06 6.18 9.92
N ALA A 59 14.00 5.87 10.67
CA ALA A 59 12.62 6.19 10.26
C ALA A 59 12.40 7.70 10.20
N LYS A 60 12.97 8.45 11.15
CA LYS A 60 12.94 9.91 11.14
C LYS A 60 13.62 10.47 9.89
N VAL A 61 14.79 9.97 9.52
CA VAL A 61 15.50 10.40 8.30
C VAL A 61 14.67 10.12 7.05
N ALA A 62 14.21 8.88 6.88
CA ALA A 62 13.39 8.47 5.72
C ALA A 62 12.08 9.27 5.61
N ALA A 63 11.37 9.43 6.73
CA ALA A 63 10.13 10.21 6.78
C ALA A 63 10.37 11.69 6.49
N THR A 64 11.48 12.26 6.96
CA THR A 64 11.82 13.68 6.74
C THR A 64 12.15 13.93 5.27
N ALA A 65 12.89 13.03 4.62
CA ALA A 65 13.19 13.12 3.20
C ALA A 65 11.90 13.19 2.36
N LEU A 66 10.95 12.28 2.59
CA LEU A 66 9.66 12.30 1.89
C LEU A 66 8.77 13.48 2.27
N ARG A 67 8.76 13.92 3.53
CA ARG A 67 7.97 15.10 3.94
C ARG A 67 8.48 16.37 3.27
N SER A 68 9.78 16.46 3.06
CA SER A 68 10.43 17.60 2.42
C SER A 68 10.23 17.60 0.90
N ASP A 69 10.05 16.42 0.29
CA ASP A 69 9.76 16.24 -1.13
C ASP A 69 8.33 15.73 -1.36
N ARG A 70 7.36 16.65 -1.28
CA ARG A 70 5.93 16.34 -1.52
C ARG A 70 5.65 15.82 -2.94
N PRO A 71 6.27 16.37 -4.02
CA PRO A 71 6.15 15.78 -5.35
C PRO A 71 6.55 14.31 -5.40
N LEU A 72 7.68 13.93 -4.79
CA LEU A 72 8.13 12.55 -4.73
C LEU A 72 7.15 11.65 -3.97
N LEU A 73 6.66 12.08 -2.81
CA LEU A 73 5.66 11.33 -2.05
C LEU A 73 4.40 11.08 -2.90
N ARG A 74 3.89 12.11 -3.58
CA ARG A 74 2.73 11.98 -4.47
C ARG A 74 2.99 11.01 -5.63
N ALA A 75 4.16 11.10 -6.25
CA ALA A 75 4.55 10.21 -7.35
C ALA A 75 4.58 8.75 -6.88
N ARG A 76 5.16 8.47 -5.71
CA ARG A 76 5.24 7.12 -5.14
C ARG A 76 3.88 6.58 -4.72
N THR A 77 3.03 7.40 -4.09
CA THR A 77 1.64 7.01 -3.77
C THR A 77 0.84 6.74 -5.04
N LYS A 78 1.00 7.55 -6.09
CA LYS A 78 0.36 7.32 -7.40
C LYS A 78 0.84 6.02 -8.03
N ALA A 79 2.14 5.73 -7.99
CA ALA A 79 2.66 4.46 -8.50
C ALA A 79 2.04 3.25 -7.77
N ALA A 80 1.87 3.33 -6.45
CA ALA A 80 1.20 2.28 -5.68
C ALA A 80 -0.28 2.14 -6.06
N LEU A 81 -0.98 3.25 -6.33
CA LEU A 81 -2.36 3.23 -6.83
C LEU A 81 -2.46 2.59 -8.23
N ASP A 82 -1.56 2.95 -9.14
CA ASP A 82 -1.54 2.43 -10.50
C ASP A 82 -1.22 0.91 -10.48
N ALA A 83 -0.26 0.49 -9.66
CA ALA A 83 0.02 -0.92 -9.43
C ALA A 83 -1.18 -1.66 -8.84
N MET A 84 -1.93 -1.04 -7.92
CA MET A 84 -3.16 -1.64 -7.39
C MET A 84 -4.19 -1.84 -8.50
N LYS A 85 -4.46 -0.81 -9.30
CA LYS A 85 -5.41 -0.90 -10.42
C LYS A 85 -5.03 -1.96 -11.45
N ALA A 86 -3.74 -2.13 -11.73
CA ALA A 86 -3.26 -3.13 -12.69
C ALA A 86 -3.35 -4.58 -12.19
N ASN A 87 -3.38 -4.79 -10.87
CA ASN A 87 -3.35 -6.13 -10.26
C ASN A 87 -4.63 -6.52 -9.52
N LEU A 88 -5.61 -5.62 -9.42
CA LEU A 88 -6.92 -5.96 -8.88
C LEU A 88 -7.68 -6.84 -9.88
N PRO A 89 -8.27 -7.97 -9.45
CA PRO A 89 -9.20 -8.70 -10.29
C PRO A 89 -10.36 -7.76 -10.65
N SER A 90 -10.61 -7.61 -11.95
CA SER A 90 -11.68 -6.75 -12.45
C SER A 90 -13.00 -7.14 -11.78
N ALA A 91 -13.73 -6.15 -11.28
CA ALA A 91 -15.17 -6.32 -11.08
C ALA A 91 -15.72 -6.66 -12.47
N ASN A 92 -16.30 -7.85 -12.65
CA ASN A 92 -16.91 -8.22 -13.91
C ASN A 92 -17.79 -7.05 -14.38
N THR A 93 -17.48 -6.47 -15.54
CA THR A 93 -18.42 -5.67 -16.32
C THR A 93 -19.33 -6.64 -17.05
N ASP A 94 -20.22 -7.29 -16.31
CA ASP A 94 -21.38 -7.95 -16.92
C ASP A 94 -22.35 -6.80 -17.23
N ALA A 95 -22.19 -6.23 -18.43
CA ALA A 95 -23.21 -5.39 -19.03
C ALA A 95 -24.27 -6.34 -19.60
N ASP A 96 -25.48 -6.25 -19.05
CA ASP A 96 -26.70 -6.83 -19.62
C ASP A 96 -26.91 -6.42 -21.09
#